data_AF-A0A0E3NZR5-F1
#
_entry.id   AF-A0A0E3NZR5-F1
#
_cell.length_a   1.000
_cell.length_b   1.000
_cell.length_c   1.000
_cell.angle_alpha   90.00
_cell.angle_beta   90.00
_cell.angle_gamma   90.00
#
_symmetry.space_group_name_H-M   'P 1'
#
loop_
_entity.id
_entity.type
_entity.pdbx_description
1 polymer ?
#
loop_
_entity_poly.entity_id
_entity_poly.type
_entity_poly.pdbx_seq_one_letter_code
_entity_poly.pdbx_strand_id
1 'polypeptide(L)' 'MLYIDTDYAPETCSLCKGAGHTGSRICEACGGSGTVLVAQPARNCPLCGGAGYLGTDICRACGGSGWALY' A
#
# COMPACT_ATOMS: atom_id res chain seq x y z
N MET A 1 20.56 -8.25 22.31
CA MET A 1 20.70 -7.36 21.15
C MET A 1 19.61 -7.76 20.18
N LEU A 2 18.48 -7.06 20.16
CA LEU A 2 17.35 -7.42 19.29
C LEU A 2 17.62 -6.82 17.91
N TYR A 3 18.08 -7.67 16.98
CA TYR A 3 18.03 -7.34 15.56
C TYR A 3 16.55 -7.36 15.17
N ILE A 4 15.98 -6.19 14.93
CA ILE A 4 14.69 -6.10 14.25
C ILE A 4 15.02 -6.38 12.79
N ASP A 5 14.91 -7.63 12.37
CA ASP A 5 14.85 -7.99 10.97
C ASP A 5 13.48 -7.54 10.48
N THR A 6 13.39 -6.31 9.95
CA THR A 6 12.19 -5.88 9.24
C THR A 6 12.09 -6.72 7.98
N ASP A 7 11.44 -7.86 8.10
CA ASP A 7 11.03 -8.67 6.97
C ASP A 7 10.08 -7.85 6.10
N TYR A 8 10.24 -7.96 4.79
CA TYR A 8 9.29 -7.40 3.84
C TYR A 8 8.51 -8.52 3.19
N ALA A 9 7.19 -8.37 3.15
CA ALA A 9 6.31 -9.29 2.45
C ALA A 9 5.40 -8.53 1.47
N PRO A 10 4.98 -9.17 0.36
CA PRO A 10 4.04 -8.58 -0.56
C PRO A 10 2.63 -8.53 0.04
N GLU A 11 2.09 -7.32 0.17
CA GLU A 11 0.73 -7.06 0.63
C GLU A 11 -0.14 -6.55 -0.51
N THR A 12 -1.45 -6.77 -0.41
CA THR A 12 -2.39 -6.33 -1.45
C THR A 12 -2.47 -4.80 -1.49
N CYS A 13 -2.36 -4.21 -2.68
CA CYS A 13 -2.54 -2.78 -2.84
C CYS A 13 -4.01 -2.39 -2.67
N SER A 14 -4.32 -1.53 -1.70
CA SER A 14 -5.70 -1.12 -1.41
C SER A 14 -6.35 -0.34 -2.56
N LEU A 15 -5.58 0.50 -3.28
CA LEU A 15 -6.11 1.34 -4.35
C LEU A 15 -6.70 0.54 -5.52
N CYS A 16 -6.00 -0.50 -5.97
CA CYS A 16 -6.46 -1.36 -7.07
C CYS A 16 -7.04 -2.70 -6.59
N LYS A 17 -7.06 -2.95 -5.27
CA LYS A 17 -7.55 -4.20 -4.66
C LYS A 17 -6.92 -5.46 -5.28
N GLY A 18 -5.62 -5.40 -5.58
CA GLY A 18 -4.91 -6.53 -6.20
C GLY A 18 -4.98 -6.58 -7.73
N ALA A 19 -5.76 -5.72 -8.40
CA ALA A 19 -5.95 -5.80 -9.85
C ALA A 19 -4.73 -5.33 -10.67
N GLY A 20 -3.83 -4.53 -10.08
CA GLY A 20 -2.71 -3.90 -10.79
C GLY A 20 -3.12 -2.72 -11.69
N HIS A 21 -4.40 -2.41 -11.82
CA HIS A 21 -4.90 -1.30 -12.63
C HIS A 21 -6.11 -0.63 -11.98
N THR A 22 -6.36 0.63 -12.33
CA THR A 22 -7.58 1.38 -11.98
C THR A 22 -8.25 1.85 -13.26
N GLY A 23 -9.37 1.22 -13.61
CA GLY A 23 -10.02 1.42 -14.91
C GLY A 23 -9.13 0.94 -16.05
N SER A 24 -8.80 1.82 -17.00
CA SER A 24 -7.92 1.50 -18.13
C SER A 24 -6.45 1.86 -17.90
N ARG A 25 -6.08 2.36 -16.72
CA ARG A 25 -4.71 2.81 -16.40
C ARG A 25 -4.04 1.86 -15.42
N ILE A 26 -2.72 1.70 -15.56
CA ILE A 26 -1.89 0.98 -14.60
C ILE A 26 -2.01 1.66 -13.24
N CYS A 27 -2.12 0.85 -12.17
CA CYS A 27 -2.20 1.37 -10.82
C CYS A 27 -0.83 1.93 -10.42
N GLU A 28 -0.72 3.24 -10.31
CA GLU A 28 0.53 3.92 -9.96
C GLU A 28 1.03 3.54 -8.56
N ALA A 29 0.12 3.22 -7.64
CA ALA A 29 0.47 2.85 -6.26
C ALA A 29 1.29 1.54 -6.17
N CYS A 30 1.02 0.58 -7.05
CA CYS A 30 1.74 -0.70 -7.10
C CYS A 30 2.54 -0.91 -8.39
N GLY A 31 2.56 0.07 -9.29
CA GLY A 31 3.25 -0.03 -10.58
C GLY A 31 2.75 -1.16 -11.49
N GLY A 32 1.52 -1.65 -11.30
CA GLY A 32 0.96 -2.73 -12.12
C GLY A 32 0.98 -4.13 -11.50
N SER A 33 1.69 -4.35 -10.41
CA SER A 33 1.85 -5.69 -9.81
C SER A 33 0.60 -6.20 -9.08
N GLY A 34 -0.28 -5.30 -8.62
CA GLY A 34 -1.38 -5.61 -7.70
C GLY A 34 -0.98 -5.65 -6.23
N THR A 35 0.32 -5.73 -5.91
CA THR A 35 0.84 -5.81 -4.54
C THR A 35 1.96 -4.80 -4.29
N VAL A 36 2.20 -4.46 -3.02
CA VAL A 36 3.32 -3.63 -2.60
C VAL A 36 4.16 -4.37 -1.56
N LEU A 37 5.46 -4.18 -1.55
CA LEU A 37 6.34 -4.69 -0.49
C LEU A 37 6.12 -3.84 0.77
N VAL A 38 5.77 -4.49 1.87
CA VAL A 38 5.46 -3.84 3.14
C VAL A 38 6.29 -4.45 4.25
N ALA A 39 6.85 -3.59 5.10
CA ALA A 39 7.59 -3.98 6.29
C ALA A 39 6.66 -4.67 7.29
N GLN A 40 7.14 -5.78 7.86
CA GLN A 40 6.37 -6.63 8.75
C GLN A 40 6.65 -6.30 10.22
N PRO A 41 5.63 -6.37 11.10
CA PRO A 41 4.24 -6.71 10.80
C PRO A 41 3.54 -5.59 10.02
N ALA A 42 2.78 -5.96 8.98
CA ALA A 42 2.09 -5.00 8.13
C ALA A 42 1.13 -4.12 8.96
N ARG A 43 1.25 -2.80 8.80
CA ARG A 43 0.40 -1.82 9.48
C ARG A 43 -0.34 -0.99 8.44
N ASN A 44 -1.63 -0.80 8.68
CA ASN A 44 -2.43 0.11 7.86
C ASN A 44 -1.89 1.54 7.98
N CYS A 45 -1.94 2.28 6.87
CA CYS A 45 -1.60 3.69 6.87
C CYS A 45 -2.51 4.43 7.87
N PRO A 46 -1.96 5.09 8.89
CA PRO A 46 -2.75 5.70 9.96
C PRO A 46 -3.59 6.88 9.47
N LEU A 47 -3.17 7.54 8.38
CA LEU A 47 -3.87 8.69 7.84
C LEU A 47 -5.18 8.28 7.14
N CYS A 48 -5.17 7.23 6.34
CA CYS A 48 -6.35 6.75 5.61
C CYS A 48 -6.96 5.46 6.20
N GLY A 49 -6.46 4.97 7.34
CA GLY A 49 -6.91 3.74 7.98
C GLY A 49 -6.76 2.46 7.16
N GLY A 50 -5.89 2.46 6.13
CA GLY A 50 -5.77 1.32 5.20
C GLY A 50 -6.50 1.48 3.86
N ALA A 51 -7.32 2.51 3.69
CA ALA A 51 -8.17 2.64 2.50
C ALA A 51 -7.40 2.93 1.20
N GLY A 52 -6.24 3.59 1.27
CA GLY A 52 -5.50 4.07 0.10
C GLY A 52 -6.02 5.40 -0.48
N TYR A 53 -7.09 5.96 0.08
CA TYR A 53 -7.66 7.24 -0.34
C TYR A 53 -8.17 8.04 0.86
N LEU A 54 -8.26 9.36 0.68
CA LEU A 54 -8.86 10.31 1.61
C LEU A 54 -9.96 11.06 0.86
N GLY A 55 -11.22 10.71 1.13
CA GLY A 55 -12.34 11.21 0.35
C GLY A 55 -12.27 10.71 -1.09
N THR A 56 -12.13 11.62 -2.05
CA THR A 56 -12.00 11.29 -3.48
C THR A 56 -10.54 11.21 -3.96
N ASP A 57 -9.60 11.66 -3.13
CA ASP A 57 -8.19 11.77 -3.52
C ASP A 57 -7.37 10.58 -3.03
N ILE A 58 -6.34 10.20 -3.80
CA ILE A 58 -5.38 9.18 -3.38
C ILE A 58 -4.66 9.65 -2.12
N CYS A 59 -4.53 8.76 -1.13
CA CYS A 59 -3.82 9.08 0.10
C CYS A 59 -2.33 9.24 -0.21
N ARG A 60 -1.87 10.50 -0.25
CA ARG A 60 -0.48 10.83 -0.58
C ARG A 60 0.53 10.28 0.43
N ALA A 61 0.12 10.06 1.68
CA ALA A 61 0.99 9.52 2.72
C ALA A 61 1.43 8.07 2.45
N CYS A 62 0.56 7.26 1.85
CA CYS A 62 0.89 5.87 1.47
C CYS A 62 0.98 5.68 -0.06
N GLY A 63 0.86 6.75 -0.84
CA GLY A 63 0.81 6.68 -2.31
C GLY A 63 -0.37 5.86 -2.86
N GLY A 64 -1.41 5.64 -2.05
CA GLY A 64 -2.54 4.78 -2.38
C GLY A 64 -2.39 3.30 -2.03
N SER A 65 -1.22 2.87 -1.55
CA SER A 65 -1.00 1.45 -1.22
C SER A 65 -1.91 0.95 -0.10
N GLY A 66 -2.29 1.84 0.82
CA GLY A 66 -3.02 1.52 2.04
C GLY A 66 -2.11 1.18 3.23
N TRP A 67 -0.80 1.04 3.03
CA TRP A 67 0.12 0.56 4.07
C TRP A 67 1.00 1.69 4.64
N ALA A 68 1.42 1.54 5.89
CA ALA A 68 2.43 2.39 6.50
C ALA A 68 3.79 2.11 5.87
N LEU A 69 4.60 3.15 5.68
CA LEU A 69 5.90 3.04 5.00
C LEU A 69 7.07 2.70 5.93
N TYR A 70 6.83 2.63 7.25
CA TYR A 70 7.79 2.25 8.30
C TYR A 70 7.07 2.18 9.66
#